data_AF-A0A9E5P5P3-F1
#
_entry.id   AF-A0A9E5P5P3-F1
#
_cell.length_a   1.000
_cell.length_b   1.000
_cell.length_c   1.000
_cell.angle_alpha   90.00
_cell.angle_beta   90.00
_cell.angle_gamma   90.00
#
_symmetry.space_group_name_H-M   'P 1'
#
loop_
_entity.id
_entity.type
_entity.pdbx_description
1 polymer ?
#
loop_
_entity_poly.entity_id
_entity_poly.type
_entity_poly.pdbx_seq_one_letter_code
_entity_poly.pdbx_strand_id
1 'polypeptide(L)'
;MRRGPLLLVLMLAPLGPARAGEGPAMEAPEIVESWGRVMFCRSAYRNPLNAGRVYAYDTEECARAERFVAEAAAAHPDPARLRSAARERMDRIHYATPDIAAVLRSCREQCRALADRQQATAARPEATPGSPGDEEK
;
A
#
# COMPACT_ATOMS: atom_id res chain seq x y z
N MET A 1 -40.94 -19.31 -42.83
CA MET A 1 -40.60 -18.17 -41.95
C MET A 1 -41.08 -18.49 -40.54
N ARG A 2 -40.17 -18.78 -39.60
CA ARG A 2 -40.47 -18.89 -38.16
C ARG A 2 -39.34 -18.21 -37.40
N ARG A 3 -39.66 -17.06 -36.81
CA ARG A 3 -38.81 -16.32 -35.87
C ARG A 3 -39.07 -16.92 -34.48
N GLY A 4 -38.08 -17.59 -33.91
CA GLY A 4 -38.09 -17.96 -32.49
C GLY A 4 -37.32 -16.92 -31.69
N PRO A 5 -37.85 -16.40 -30.57
CA PRO A 5 -37.12 -15.48 -29.71
C PRO A 5 -36.28 -16.24 -28.68
N LEU A 6 -35.19 -15.57 -28.28
CA LEU A 6 -34.59 -15.53 -26.95
C LEU A 6 -34.28 -16.86 -26.22
N LEU A 7 -33.02 -16.99 -25.79
CA LEU A 7 -32.65 -16.65 -24.41
C LEU A 7 -31.13 -16.71 -24.28
N LEU A 8 -30.48 -15.55 -24.40
CA LEU A 8 -29.10 -15.39 -23.95
C LEU A 8 -29.16 -15.31 -22.42
N VAL A 9 -28.95 -16.45 -21.75
CA VAL A 9 -28.78 -16.46 -20.29
C VAL A 9 -27.41 -15.83 -20.02
N LEU A 10 -27.40 -14.51 -19.75
CA LEU A 10 -26.30 -13.90 -19.03
C LEU A 10 -26.26 -14.57 -17.65
N MET A 11 -25.34 -15.50 -17.48
CA MET A 11 -24.85 -15.90 -16.16
C MET A 11 -24.21 -14.64 -15.55
N LEU A 12 -25.02 -13.84 -14.85
CA LEU A 12 -24.52 -12.88 -13.88
C LEU A 12 -23.80 -13.72 -12.82
N ALA A 13 -22.49 -13.89 -13.01
CA ALA A 13 -21.62 -14.24 -11.90
C ALA A 13 -21.92 -13.22 -10.78
N PRO A 14 -22.19 -13.65 -9.54
CA PRO A 14 -22.09 -12.74 -8.42
C PRO A 14 -20.61 -12.35 -8.36
N LEU A 15 -20.27 -11.23 -9.00
CA LEU A 15 -19.27 -10.32 -8.50
C LEU A 15 -19.80 -9.86 -7.15
N GLY A 16 -19.72 -10.76 -6.16
CA GLY A 16 -19.84 -10.38 -4.77
C GLY A 16 -18.92 -9.18 -4.58
N PRO A 17 -19.31 -8.21 -3.74
CA PRO A 17 -18.42 -7.12 -3.43
C PRO A 17 -17.11 -7.76 -3.02
N ALA A 18 -16.05 -7.54 -3.82
CA ALA A 18 -14.71 -7.77 -3.35
C ALA A 18 -14.70 -7.01 -2.03
N ARG A 19 -14.70 -7.74 -0.91
CA ARG A 19 -14.63 -7.10 0.40
C ARG A 19 -13.47 -6.16 0.23
N ALA A 20 -13.72 -4.86 0.39
CA ALA A 20 -12.65 -3.91 0.55
C ALA A 20 -11.89 -4.47 1.74
N GLY A 21 -10.83 -5.23 1.45
CA GLY A 21 -10.01 -5.84 2.47
C GLY A 21 -9.63 -4.70 3.37
N GLU A 22 -9.87 -4.85 4.66
CA GLU A 22 -9.56 -3.84 5.65
C GLU A 22 -8.08 -3.52 5.45
N GLY A 23 -7.82 -2.44 4.71
CA GLY A 23 -6.47 -2.03 4.38
C GLY A 23 -5.74 -1.76 5.68
N PRO A 24 -4.40 -1.73 5.65
CA PRO A 24 -3.67 -1.43 6.87
C PRO A 24 -4.19 -0.14 7.52
N ALA A 25 -4.55 -0.24 8.79
CA ALA A 25 -5.09 0.89 9.55
C ALA A 25 -4.00 1.95 9.70
N MET A 26 -4.05 2.95 8.84
CA MET A 26 -3.19 4.14 8.88
C MET A 26 -4.03 5.38 8.64
N GLU A 27 -3.75 6.41 9.43
CA GLU A 27 -4.44 7.69 9.31
C GLU A 27 -3.90 8.50 8.14
N ALA A 28 -4.71 9.42 7.62
CA ALA A 28 -4.35 10.24 6.45
C ALA A 28 -2.99 10.97 6.59
N PRO A 29 -2.64 11.61 7.74
CA PRO A 29 -1.33 12.24 7.91
C PRO A 29 -0.17 11.24 7.86
N GLU A 30 -0.35 10.04 8.43
CA GLU A 30 0.65 8.98 8.41
C GLU A 30 0.86 8.46 6.99
N ILE A 31 -0.23 8.26 6.23
CA ILE A 31 -0.16 7.87 4.81
C ILE A 31 0.64 8.89 4.01
N VAL A 32 0.32 10.19 4.13
CA VAL A 32 1.02 11.24 3.38
C VAL A 32 2.51 11.27 3.71
N GLU A 33 2.85 11.18 5.00
CA GLU A 33 4.24 11.20 5.47
C GLU A 33 5.01 9.96 4.99
N SER A 34 4.48 8.77 5.25
CA SER A 34 5.12 7.50 4.90
C SER A 34 5.22 7.32 3.39
N TRP A 35 4.18 7.64 2.64
CA TRP A 35 4.20 7.48 1.18
C TRP A 35 5.19 8.45 0.54
N GLY A 36 5.19 9.73 0.96
CA GLY A 36 6.13 10.72 0.44
C GLY A 36 7.59 10.33 0.71
N ARG A 37 7.89 9.80 1.91
CA ARG A 37 9.21 9.27 2.25
C ARG A 37 9.60 8.06 1.42
N VAL A 38 8.70 7.09 1.24
CA VAL A 38 8.96 5.90 0.42
C VAL A 38 9.21 6.29 -1.04
N MET A 39 8.41 7.21 -1.60
CA MET A 39 8.63 7.71 -2.96
C MET A 39 9.99 8.39 -3.10
N PHE A 40 10.37 9.22 -2.12
CA PHE A 40 11.68 9.86 -2.08
C PHE A 40 12.81 8.81 -2.01
N CYS A 41 12.70 7.82 -1.13
CA CYS A 41 13.71 6.78 -0.97
C CYS A 41 13.89 5.92 -2.23
N ARG A 42 12.79 5.61 -2.93
CA ARG A 42 12.85 4.95 -4.23
C ARG A 42 13.56 5.80 -5.28
N SER A 43 13.36 7.12 -5.27
CA SER A 43 14.10 8.04 -6.13
C SER A 43 15.59 8.02 -5.79
N ALA A 44 15.94 8.10 -4.50
CA ALA A 44 17.33 8.03 -4.02
C ALA A 44 18.02 6.72 -4.41
N TYR A 45 17.32 5.59 -4.35
CA TYR A 45 17.83 4.27 -4.74
C TYR A 45 18.06 4.11 -6.23
N ARG A 46 17.31 4.84 -7.07
CA ARG A 46 17.50 4.83 -8.53
C ARG A 46 18.57 5.80 -9.01
N ASN A 47 19.10 6.65 -8.13
CA ASN A 47 20.17 7.57 -8.50
C ASN A 47 21.47 6.78 -8.78
N PRO A 48 22.06 6.88 -9.99
CA PRO A 48 23.28 6.16 -10.35
C PRO A 48 24.46 6.43 -9.41
N LEU A 49 24.52 7.61 -8.79
CA LEU A 49 25.56 7.97 -7.81
C LEU A 49 25.52 7.10 -6.54
N ASN A 50 24.40 6.43 -6.29
CA ASN A 50 24.19 5.57 -5.13
C ASN A 50 24.30 4.06 -5.45
N ALA A 51 24.56 3.67 -6.71
CA ALA A 51 24.51 2.27 -7.14
C ALA A 51 25.42 1.33 -6.33
N GLY A 52 26.58 1.82 -5.86
CA GLY A 52 27.49 1.04 -5.01
C GLY A 52 27.11 0.98 -3.53
N ARG A 53 26.00 1.60 -3.12
CA ARG A 53 25.58 1.78 -1.71
C ARG A 53 24.16 1.26 -1.43
N VAL A 54 23.46 0.84 -2.47
CA VAL A 54 22.07 0.38 -2.44
C VAL A 54 22.05 -1.08 -2.87
N TYR A 55 21.58 -1.95 -2.00
CA TYR A 55 21.47 -3.37 -2.29
C TYR A 55 20.10 -3.69 -2.89
N ALA A 56 20.00 -4.80 -3.64
CA ALA A 56 18.73 -5.28 -4.18
C ALA A 56 17.67 -5.42 -3.07
N TYR A 57 18.07 -5.98 -1.92
CA TYR A 57 17.24 -6.08 -0.73
C TYR A 57 16.63 -4.73 -0.30
N ASP A 58 17.42 -3.64 -0.28
CA ASP A 58 16.92 -2.32 0.10
C ASP A 58 15.80 -1.84 -0.86
N THR A 59 15.94 -2.15 -2.15
CA THR A 59 14.92 -1.80 -3.16
C THR A 59 13.64 -2.64 -3.02
N GLU A 60 13.78 -3.92 -2.67
CA GLU A 60 12.66 -4.83 -2.46
C GLU A 60 11.84 -4.44 -1.22
N GLU A 61 12.50 -4.19 -0.09
CA GLU A 61 11.87 -3.71 1.14
C GLU A 61 11.07 -2.43 0.87
N CYS A 62 11.65 -1.48 0.13
CA CYS A 62 10.96 -0.24 -0.17
C CYS A 62 9.82 -0.40 -1.18
N ALA A 63 9.86 -1.41 -2.05
CA ALA A 63 8.72 -1.77 -2.88
C ALA A 63 7.58 -2.39 -2.06
N ARG A 64 7.88 -3.19 -1.04
CA ARG A 64 6.87 -3.71 -0.10
C ARG A 64 6.23 -2.59 0.72
N ALA A 65 7.05 -1.70 1.29
CA ALA A 65 6.60 -0.51 1.99
C ALA A 65 5.67 0.36 1.13
N GLU A 66 5.99 0.57 -0.15
CA GLU A 66 5.12 1.34 -1.05
C GLU A 66 3.76 0.67 -1.22
N ARG A 67 3.72 -0.65 -1.41
CA ARG A 67 2.45 -1.39 -1.54
C ARG A 67 1.62 -1.29 -0.28
N PHE A 68 2.22 -1.50 0.89
CA PHE A 68 1.54 -1.36 2.17
C PHE A 68 0.87 0.01 2.33
N VAL A 69 1.60 1.09 2.07
CA VAL A 69 1.06 2.45 2.20
C VAL A 69 0.01 2.74 1.12
N ALA A 70 0.18 2.23 -0.09
CA ALA A 70 -0.79 2.38 -1.17
C ALA A 70 -2.09 1.62 -0.90
N GLU A 71 -2.02 0.45 -0.29
CA GLU A 71 -3.19 -0.34 0.16
C GLU A 71 -3.96 0.40 1.26
N ALA A 72 -3.26 0.97 2.25
CA ALA A 72 -3.88 1.84 3.24
C ALA A 72 -4.56 3.04 2.58
N ALA A 73 -3.86 3.75 1.67
CA ALA A 73 -4.42 4.90 0.98
C ALA A 73 -5.66 4.56 0.16
N ALA A 74 -5.71 3.39 -0.48
CA ALA A 74 -6.86 2.92 -1.25
C ALA A 74 -8.11 2.69 -0.40
N ALA A 75 -7.96 2.45 0.91
CA ALA A 75 -9.06 2.31 1.85
C ALA A 75 -9.62 3.66 2.34
N HIS A 76 -8.98 4.79 2.03
CA HIS A 76 -9.48 6.13 2.40
C HIS A 76 -10.53 6.66 1.41
N PRO A 77 -11.41 7.58 1.83
CA PRO A 77 -12.43 8.17 0.95
C PRO A 77 -11.88 8.95 -0.25
N ASP A 78 -10.65 9.48 -0.16
CA ASP A 78 -10.02 10.28 -1.22
C ASP A 78 -8.54 9.87 -1.45
N PRO A 79 -8.30 8.71 -2.08
CA PRO A 79 -6.95 8.19 -2.31
C PRO A 79 -6.14 9.08 -3.26
N ALA A 80 -6.80 9.77 -4.19
CA ALA A 80 -6.14 10.65 -5.15
C ALA A 80 -5.52 11.87 -4.45
N ARG A 81 -6.26 12.50 -3.53
CA ARG A 81 -5.74 13.61 -2.72
C ARG A 81 -4.58 13.18 -1.83
N LEU A 82 -4.67 12.02 -1.18
CA LEU A 82 -3.56 11.49 -0.36
C LEU A 82 -2.31 11.26 -1.21
N ARG A 83 -2.47 10.71 -2.41
CA ARG A 83 -1.35 10.53 -3.34
C ARG A 83 -0.74 11.86 -3.80
N SER A 84 -1.56 12.87 -4.06
CA SER A 84 -1.06 14.21 -4.43
C SER A 84 -0.28 14.84 -3.28
N ALA A 85 -0.82 14.81 -2.05
CA ALA A 85 -0.15 15.33 -0.87
C ALA A 85 1.15 14.57 -0.56
N ALA A 86 1.20 13.26 -0.77
CA ALA A 86 2.41 12.45 -0.66
C ALA A 86 3.49 12.86 -1.67
N ARG A 87 3.11 13.19 -2.92
CA ARG A 87 4.05 13.71 -3.92
C ARG A 87 4.60 15.07 -3.51
N GLU A 88 3.75 15.99 -3.07
CA GLU A 88 4.22 17.27 -2.53
C GLU A 88 5.16 17.07 -1.33
N ARG A 89 4.88 16.08 -0.48
CA ARG A 89 5.77 15.72 0.63
C ARG A 89 7.12 15.21 0.15
N MET A 90 7.14 14.32 -0.85
CA MET A 90 8.37 13.85 -1.50
C MET A 90 9.18 15.03 -2.04
N ASP A 91 8.55 15.97 -2.75
CA ASP A 91 9.22 17.13 -3.35
C ASP A 91 9.83 18.04 -2.27
N ARG A 92 9.13 18.26 -1.15
CA ARG A 92 9.67 18.99 0.00
C ARG A 92 10.90 18.29 0.61
N ILE A 93 10.87 16.97 0.74
CA ILE A 93 12.03 16.19 1.25
C ILE A 93 13.20 16.32 0.28
N HIS A 94 12.93 16.22 -1.03
CA HIS A 94 13.94 16.33 -2.06
C HIS A 94 14.62 17.71 -2.02
N TYR A 95 13.85 18.79 -1.91
CA TYR A 95 14.40 20.15 -1.80
C TYR A 95 15.23 20.33 -0.52
N ALA A 96 14.80 19.75 0.60
CA ALA A 96 15.50 19.85 1.88
C ALA A 96 16.73 18.93 1.99
N THR A 97 16.97 18.04 1.03
CA THR A 97 18.03 17.03 1.08
C THR A 97 19.05 17.27 -0.05
N PRO A 98 20.05 18.14 0.16
CA PRO A 98 21.06 18.42 -0.85
C PRO A 98 22.02 17.24 -1.09
N ASP A 99 22.22 16.38 -0.09
CA ASP A 99 23.03 15.16 -0.21
C ASP A 99 22.14 13.90 -0.09
N ILE A 100 21.80 13.33 -1.25
CA ILE A 100 20.98 12.12 -1.36
C ILE A 100 21.72 10.89 -0.81
N ALA A 101 23.06 10.87 -0.80
CA ALA A 101 23.79 9.73 -0.26
C ALA A 101 23.69 9.67 1.28
N ALA A 102 23.63 10.81 1.95
CA ALA A 102 23.53 10.90 3.41
C ALA A 102 22.23 10.27 3.96
N VAL A 103 21.17 10.23 3.14
CA VAL A 103 19.84 9.75 3.56
C VAL A 103 19.59 8.26 3.30
N LEU A 104 20.52 7.55 2.63
CA LEU A 104 20.33 6.13 2.29
C LEU A 104 20.11 5.24 3.51
N ARG A 105 20.77 5.55 4.63
CA ARG A 105 20.57 4.83 5.90
C ARG A 105 19.14 5.01 6.42
N SER A 106 18.67 6.27 6.50
CA SER A 106 17.32 6.59 6.96
C SER A 106 16.25 5.97 6.06
N CYS A 107 16.51 5.93 4.75
CA CYS A 107 15.63 5.24 3.81
C CYS A 107 15.52 3.74 4.08
N ARG A 108 16.64 3.05 4.35
CA ARG A 108 16.60 1.63 4.69
C ARG A 108 15.77 1.36 5.93
N GLU A 109 15.98 2.14 6.98
CA GLU A 109 15.28 2.01 8.26
C GLU A 109 13.77 2.23 8.07
N GLN A 110 13.36 3.28 7.35
CA GLN A 110 11.94 3.56 7.09
C GLN A 110 11.28 2.49 6.22
N CYS A 111 11.91 2.10 5.12
CA CYS A 111 11.32 1.10 4.22
C CYS A 111 11.20 -0.27 4.93
N ARG A 112 12.19 -0.69 5.73
CA ARG A 112 12.12 -1.92 6.52
C ARG A 112 11.03 -1.86 7.58
N ALA A 113 10.96 -0.78 8.36
CA ALA A 113 9.93 -0.65 9.40
C ALA A 113 8.50 -0.75 8.84
N LEU A 114 8.25 -0.18 7.65
CA LEU A 114 6.95 -0.29 6.97
C LEU A 114 6.71 -1.70 6.41
N ALA A 115 7.73 -2.33 5.83
CA ALA A 115 7.63 -3.69 5.32
C ALA A 115 7.38 -4.72 6.45
N ASP A 116 8.01 -4.54 7.60
CA ASP A 116 7.82 -5.38 8.79
C ASP A 116 6.39 -5.21 9.35
N ARG A 117 5.86 -3.97 9.35
CA ARG A 117 4.45 -3.71 9.70
C ARG A 117 3.50 -4.45 8.77
N GLN A 118 3.77 -4.46 7.46
CA GLN A 118 2.96 -5.22 6.49
C GLN A 118 2.95 -6.71 6.82
N GLN A 119 4.11 -7.30 7.10
CA GLN A 119 4.22 -8.72 7.47
C GLN A 119 3.47 -9.02 8.78
N ALA A 120 3.60 -8.16 9.79
CA ALA A 120 2.89 -8.31 11.06
C ALA A 120 1.36 -8.21 10.89
N THR A 121 0.87 -7.35 10.00
CA THR A 121 -0.57 -7.27 9.68
C THR A 121 -1.04 -8.54 8.96
N ALA A 122 -0.27 -9.06 8.01
CA ALA A 122 -0.59 -10.28 7.28
C ALA A 122 -0.53 -11.56 8.14
N ALA A 123 0.29 -11.57 9.19
CA ALA A 123 0.45 -12.71 10.10
C ALA A 123 -0.63 -12.79 11.20
N ARG A 124 -1.53 -11.81 11.32
CA ARG A 124 -2.65 -11.90 12.27
C ARG A 124 -3.69 -12.90 11.73
N PRO A 125 -3.95 -14.03 12.43
CA PRO A 125 -5.03 -14.92 12.03
C PRO A 125 -6.35 -14.16 12.14
N GLU A 126 -7.20 -14.26 11.11
CA GLU A 126 -8.59 -13.78 11.16
C GLU A 126 -9.24 -14.40 12.40
N ALA A 127 -9.65 -13.56 13.36
CA ALA A 127 -10.50 -14.04 14.43
C ALA A 127 -11.82 -14.48 13.77
N THR A 128 -12.03 -15.79 13.66
CA THR A 128 -13.30 -16.35 13.20
C THR A 128 -14.41 -15.75 14.05
N PRO A 129 -15.40 -15.06 13.47
CA PRO A 129 -16.58 -14.68 14.23
C PRO A 129 -17.30 -15.99 14.57
N GLY A 130 -17.17 -16.43 15.82
CA GLY A 130 -17.97 -17.52 16.37
C GLY A 130 -19.43 -17.07 16.38
N SER A 131 -20.25 -17.79 15.63
CA SER A 131 -21.69 -17.61 15.46
C SER A 131 -22.44 -17.39 16.78
N PRO A 132 -23.44 -16.49 16.82
CA PRO A 132 -24.45 -16.53 17.87
C PRO A 132 -25.39 -17.70 17.54
N GLY A 133 -25.24 -18.81 18.25
CA GLY A 133 -26.12 -19.96 18.02
C GLY A 133 -25.72 -21.18 18.83
N ASP A 134 -26.16 -21.19 20.09
CA ASP A 134 -26.64 -22.36 20.82
C ASP A 134 -27.53 -21.76 21.94
N GLU A 135 -28.80 -21.50 21.64
CA GLU A 135 -29.93 -22.40 21.95
C GLU A 135 -29.97 -22.85 23.42
N GLU A 136 -30.77 -22.11 24.20
CA GLU A 136 -31.91 -22.67 24.94
C GLU A 136 -31.82 -24.16 25.32
N LYS A 137 -31.52 -24.45 26.59
CA LYS A 137 -32.37 -25.30 27.44
C LYS A 137 -32.04 -25.19 28.92
#